data_AF-A0A0D9YXS7-F1
#
_entry.id   AF-A0A0D9YXS7-F1
#
_cell.length_a   1.000
_cell.length_b   1.000
_cell.length_c   1.000
_cell.angle_alpha   90.00
_cell.angle_beta   90.00
_cell.angle_gamma   90.00
#
_symmetry.space_group_name_H-M   'P 1'
#
loop_
_entity.id
_entity.type
_entity.pdbx_description
1 polymer ?
#
loop_
_entity_poly.entity_id
_entity_poly.type
_entity_poly.pdbx_seq_one_letter_code
_entity_poly.pdbx_strand_id
1 'polypeptide(L)'
;MASLPDSFLADLDELSDNEAYPEGEDEEARNMEEDGDGGMPCCEFLNHDDLNSASELHKTQRYNDIMQKIEDALHRGTSILPEDLEHQLIADSNALLVDIDNEITIIYNFIREKY
;
A
#
# COMPACT_ATOMS: atom_id res chain seq x y z
N MET A 1 -41.84 -31.45 -4.72
CA MET A 1 -40.73 -31.10 -3.82
C MET A 1 -39.46 -31.16 -4.66
N ALA A 2 -38.98 -30.01 -5.12
CA ALA A 2 -37.76 -29.91 -5.92
C ALA A 2 -36.60 -29.61 -4.96
N SER A 3 -35.65 -30.54 -4.90
CA SER A 3 -34.37 -30.38 -4.22
C SER A 3 -33.57 -29.34 -5.01
N LEU A 4 -33.36 -28.15 -4.45
CA LEU A 4 -32.62 -27.03 -5.06
C LEU A 4 -31.07 -27.03 -4.90
N PRO A 5 -30.36 -28.01 -4.31
CA PRO A 5 -28.90 -27.95 -4.23
C PRO A 5 -28.16 -28.43 -5.50
N ASP A 6 -28.82 -29.12 -6.44
CA ASP A 6 -28.12 -29.70 -7.62
C ASP A 6 -27.92 -28.72 -8.79
N SER A 7 -28.64 -27.59 -8.84
CA SER A 7 -28.43 -26.60 -9.90
C SER A 7 -27.23 -25.68 -9.65
N PHE A 8 -26.70 -25.66 -8.42
CA PHE A 8 -25.55 -24.82 -8.06
C PHE A 8 -24.21 -25.56 -8.23
N LEU A 9 -24.23 -26.90 -8.24
CA LEU A 9 -23.06 -27.75 -8.43
C LEU A 9 -22.77 -28.07 -9.90
N ALA A 10 -23.78 -27.97 -10.77
CA ALA A 10 -23.63 -28.22 -12.20
C ALA A 10 -22.67 -27.24 -12.89
N ASP A 11 -22.61 -25.98 -12.42
CA ASP A 11 -21.73 -24.95 -12.97
C ASP A 11 -20.27 -25.07 -12.48
N LEU A 12 -20.00 -25.86 -11.43
CA LEU A 12 -18.66 -26.05 -10.89
C LEU A 12 -17.93 -27.26 -11.49
N ASP A 13 -18.67 -28.25 -12.00
CA ASP A 13 -18.09 -29.45 -12.62
C ASP A 13 -17.52 -29.14 -14.02
N GLU A 14 -17.98 -28.06 -14.67
CA GLU A 14 -17.52 -27.64 -16.01
C GLU A 14 -16.20 -26.84 -15.99
N LEU A 15 -15.74 -26.38 -14.81
CA LEU A 15 -14.45 -25.69 -14.66
C LEU A 15 -13.33 -26.59 -14.12
N SER A 16 -13.62 -27.85 -13.79
CA SER A 16 -12.63 -28.76 -13.17
C SER A 16 -11.71 -29.45 -14.17
N ASP A 17 -11.92 -29.32 -15.48
CA ASP A 17 -11.15 -30.09 -16.47
C ASP A 17 -10.34 -29.17 -17.39
N ASN A 18 -9.01 -29.17 -17.15
CA ASN A 18 -7.90 -28.71 -18.01
C ASN A 18 -7.15 -27.41 -17.59
N GLU A 19 -6.42 -27.49 -16.48
CA GLU A 19 -5.20 -26.69 -16.26
C GLU A 19 -3.99 -27.45 -16.83
N ALA A 20 -3.85 -27.42 -18.16
CA ALA A 20 -2.62 -27.80 -18.81
C ALA A 20 -1.62 -26.65 -18.60
N TYR A 21 -0.77 -26.75 -17.57
CA TYR A 21 0.36 -25.85 -17.36
C TYR A 21 1.25 -25.83 -18.61
N PRO A 22 1.45 -24.69 -19.30
CA PRO A 22 2.61 -24.54 -20.14
C PRO A 22 3.83 -24.30 -19.24
N GLU A 23 4.68 -25.32 -19.09
CA GLU A 23 6.10 -25.12 -18.80
C GLU A 23 6.69 -24.27 -19.95
N GLY A 24 7.21 -23.09 -19.65
CA GLY A 24 7.87 -22.26 -20.66
C GLY A 24 8.27 -20.87 -20.19
N GLU A 25 9.53 -20.79 -19.76
CA GLU A 25 10.42 -19.62 -19.91
C GLU A 25 10.18 -18.39 -19.00
N ASP A 26 10.80 -18.45 -17.81
CA ASP A 26 11.44 -17.28 -17.17
C ASP A 26 12.27 -16.53 -18.21
N GLU A 27 11.86 -15.33 -18.68
CA GLU A 27 12.74 -14.26 -19.21
C GLU A 27 11.99 -12.93 -19.51
N GLU A 28 10.98 -12.52 -18.74
CA GLU A 28 10.38 -11.17 -18.89
C GLU A 28 10.23 -10.39 -17.56
N ALA A 29 11.27 -10.42 -16.73
CA ALA A 29 11.36 -9.61 -15.50
C ALA A 29 12.42 -8.49 -15.59
N ARG A 30 12.74 -8.00 -16.79
CA ARG A 30 13.70 -6.89 -16.97
C ARG A 30 13.34 -6.08 -18.20
N ASN A 31 12.51 -5.05 -18.04
CA ASN A 31 12.53 -3.79 -18.79
C ASN A 31 11.29 -2.96 -18.42
N MET A 32 11.23 -2.48 -17.17
CA MET A 32 10.57 -1.20 -16.92
C MET A 32 11.64 -0.13 -17.15
N GLU A 33 11.80 0.27 -18.42
CA GLU A 33 12.39 1.57 -18.73
C GLU A 33 11.41 2.62 -18.21
N GLU A 34 11.70 3.16 -17.04
CA GLU A 34 11.03 4.33 -16.49
C GLU A 34 11.50 5.58 -17.27
N ASP A 35 11.03 5.70 -18.50
CA ASP A 35 11.14 6.93 -19.29
C ASP A 35 9.83 7.70 -19.14
N GLY A 36 9.72 8.40 -18.02
CA GLY A 36 8.58 9.21 -17.67
C GLY A 36 9.06 10.46 -16.97
N ASP A 37 9.49 11.44 -17.77
CA ASP A 37 9.53 12.89 -17.47
C ASP A 37 9.33 13.22 -15.99
N GLY A 38 10.37 12.90 -15.20
CA GLY A 38 10.44 13.06 -13.76
C GLY A 38 10.63 14.52 -13.41
N GLY A 39 9.65 15.35 -13.76
CA GLY A 39 9.45 16.68 -13.23
C GLY A 39 9.13 16.58 -11.73
N MET A 40 10.15 16.19 -10.96
CA MET A 40 10.16 16.18 -9.51
C MET A 40 9.69 17.56 -9.05
N PRO A 41 8.64 17.67 -8.22
CA PRO A 41 8.17 18.96 -7.75
C PRO A 41 9.36 19.69 -7.14
N CYS A 42 9.67 20.84 -7.76
CA CYS A 42 10.83 21.66 -7.48
C CYS A 42 10.97 21.88 -5.97
N CYS A 43 12.05 21.35 -5.40
CA CYS A 43 13.07 22.07 -4.63
C CYS A 43 12.66 23.03 -3.49
N GLU A 44 11.38 23.21 -3.14
CA GLU A 44 10.97 24.09 -2.04
C GLU A 44 11.23 23.46 -0.67
N PHE A 45 11.43 22.14 -0.63
CA PHE A 45 11.81 21.39 0.59
C PHE A 45 13.32 21.38 0.90
N LEU A 46 14.16 21.99 0.05
CA LEU A 46 15.61 22.08 0.31
C LEU A 46 15.98 23.13 1.38
N ASN A 47 15.01 23.79 1.99
CA ASN A 47 15.23 24.73 3.10
C ASN A 47 15.22 24.05 4.48
N HIS A 48 15.57 22.76 4.55
CA HIS A 48 15.81 22.09 5.83
C HIS A 48 17.30 22.07 6.11
N ASP A 49 17.76 22.98 6.98
CA ASP A 49 19.16 23.04 7.42
C ASP A 49 19.58 21.75 8.15
N ASP A 50 18.61 21.09 8.81
CA ASP A 50 18.80 19.89 9.62
C ASP A 50 17.78 18.79 9.29
N LEU A 51 18.26 17.53 9.30
CA LEU A 51 17.44 16.34 9.08
C LEU A 51 16.21 16.26 10.00
N ASN A 52 16.30 16.80 11.23
CA ASN A 52 15.18 16.83 12.18
C ASN A 52 14.01 17.70 11.71
N SER A 53 14.28 18.71 10.88
CA SER A 53 13.23 19.53 10.26
C SER A 53 12.72 18.92 8.96
N ALA A 54 13.53 18.09 8.30
CA ALA A 54 13.11 17.31 7.13
C ALA A 54 12.26 16.08 7.48
N SER A 55 12.34 15.58 8.73
CA SER A 55 11.49 14.48 9.25
C SER A 55 10.61 14.96 10.41
N GLU A 56 9.40 15.39 10.08
CA GLU A 56 8.40 15.86 11.05
C GLU A 56 7.08 15.09 10.98
N LEU A 57 6.87 14.24 9.97
CA LEU A 57 5.64 13.46 9.80
C LEU A 57 5.30 12.66 11.05
N HIS A 58 6.28 11.99 11.64
CA HIS A 58 6.12 11.20 12.87
C HIS A 58 5.71 12.06 14.09
N LYS A 59 5.97 13.38 14.07
CA LYS A 59 5.57 14.32 15.13
C LYS A 59 4.14 14.81 14.94
N THR A 60 3.55 14.61 13.75
CA THR A 60 2.19 15.07 13.48
C THR A 60 1.17 14.28 14.29
N GLN A 61 0.11 14.96 14.74
CA GLN A 61 -0.99 14.29 15.43
C GLN A 61 -1.65 13.23 14.54
N ARG A 62 -1.79 13.52 13.24
CA ARG A 62 -2.38 12.58 12.26
C ARG A 62 -1.63 11.26 12.22
N TYR A 63 -0.30 11.28 12.15
CA TYR A 63 0.52 10.07 12.18
C TYR A 63 0.26 9.26 13.45
N ASN A 64 0.33 9.91 14.60
CA ASN A 64 0.13 9.26 15.90
C ASN A 64 -1.28 8.67 16.05
N ASP A 65 -2.32 9.40 15.64
CA ASP A 65 -3.71 8.97 15.73
C ASP A 65 -3.98 7.74 14.84
N ILE A 66 -3.45 7.74 13.60
CA ILE A 66 -3.62 6.61 12.67
C ILE A 66 -2.84 5.40 13.16
N MET A 67 -1.58 5.57 13.58
CA MET A 67 -0.76 4.48 14.11
C MET A 67 -1.39 3.85 15.36
N GLN A 68 -1.94 4.67 16.26
CA GLN A 68 -2.65 4.17 17.44
C GLN A 68 -3.91 3.38 17.05
N LYS A 69 -4.68 3.85 16.06
CA LYS A 69 -5.86 3.13 15.57
C LYS A 69 -5.50 1.80 14.92
N ILE A 70 -4.41 1.76 14.14
CA ILE A 70 -3.89 0.52 13.55
C ILE A 70 -3.49 -0.46 14.66
N GLU A 71 -2.77 0.03 15.67
CA GLU A 71 -2.35 -0.79 16.80
C GLU A 71 -3.56 -1.32 17.60
N ASP A 72 -4.55 -0.49 17.88
CA ASP A 72 -5.78 -0.89 18.56
C ASP A 72 -6.57 -1.92 17.74
N ALA A 73 -6.66 -1.74 16.41
CA ALA A 73 -7.30 -2.67 15.51
C ALA A 73 -6.57 -4.03 15.48
N LEU A 74 -5.23 -4.02 15.50
CA LEU A 74 -4.42 -5.23 15.54
C LEU A 74 -4.59 -5.99 16.88
N HIS A 75 -4.64 -5.27 17.99
CA HIS A 75 -4.82 -5.87 19.33
C HIS A 75 -6.22 -6.45 19.55
N ARG A 76 -7.26 -5.78 19.04
CA ARG A 76 -8.65 -6.22 19.20
C ARG A 76 -9.07 -7.20 18.10
N GLY A 77 -8.37 -7.20 16.96
CA GLY A 77 -8.76 -7.90 15.75
C GLY A 77 -9.68 -7.05 14.89
N THR A 78 -9.31 -6.86 13.62
CA THR A 78 -10.01 -5.99 12.66
C THR A 78 -11.48 -6.37 12.48
N SER A 79 -11.82 -7.65 12.60
CA SER A 79 -13.19 -8.17 12.48
C SER A 79 -14.18 -7.67 13.54
N ILE A 80 -13.72 -6.96 14.57
CA ILE A 80 -14.59 -6.33 15.59
C ILE A 80 -15.03 -4.92 15.14
N LEU A 81 -14.34 -4.31 14.17
CA LEU A 81 -14.68 -2.98 13.67
C LEU A 81 -15.88 -3.06 12.71
N PRO A 82 -16.80 -2.08 12.75
CA PRO A 82 -17.78 -1.91 11.69
C PRO A 82 -17.10 -1.73 10.34
N GLU A 83 -17.68 -2.27 9.28
CA GLU A 83 -17.13 -2.26 7.92
C GLU A 83 -16.79 -0.83 7.44
N ASP A 84 -17.64 0.16 7.73
CA ASP A 84 -17.38 1.58 7.42
C ASP A 84 -16.12 2.14 8.10
N LEU A 85 -15.85 1.71 9.35
CA LEU A 85 -14.71 2.18 10.12
C LEU A 85 -13.42 1.47 9.69
N GLU A 86 -13.51 0.21 9.27
CA GLU A 86 -12.40 -0.53 8.68
C GLU A 86 -11.98 0.10 7.35
N HIS A 87 -12.93 0.39 6.46
CA HIS A 87 -12.65 1.06 5.18
C HIS A 87 -12.01 2.44 5.38
N GLN A 88 -12.49 3.22 6.36
CA GLN A 88 -11.87 4.50 6.68
C GLN A 88 -10.45 4.34 7.21
N LEU A 89 -10.19 3.38 8.11
CA LEU A 89 -8.86 3.13 8.64
C LEU A 89 -7.87 2.72 7.54
N ILE A 90 -8.32 1.91 6.57
CA ILE A 90 -7.51 1.53 5.41
C ILE A 90 -7.20 2.75 4.54
N ALA A 91 -8.20 3.59 4.25
CA ALA A 91 -8.00 4.81 3.46
C ALA A 91 -7.02 5.78 4.16
N ASP A 92 -7.18 5.99 5.47
CA ASP A 92 -6.29 6.80 6.29
C ASP A 92 -4.86 6.22 6.31
N SER A 93 -4.73 4.89 6.39
CA SER A 93 -3.43 4.20 6.36
C SER A 93 -2.74 4.36 5.02
N ASN A 94 -3.48 4.27 3.90
CA ASN A 94 -2.93 4.48 2.56
C ASN A 94 -2.46 5.92 2.36
N ALA A 95 -3.23 6.90 2.85
CA ALA A 95 -2.81 8.30 2.83
C ALA A 95 -1.50 8.48 3.62
N LEU A 96 -1.43 7.90 4.82
CA LEU A 96 -0.22 7.96 5.66
C LEU A 96 0.99 7.32 4.98
N LEU A 97 0.81 6.22 4.24
CA LEU A 97 1.88 5.58 3.50
C LEU A 97 2.48 6.52 2.44
N VAL A 98 1.63 7.23 1.69
CA VAL A 98 2.11 8.21 0.70
C VAL A 98 2.90 9.33 1.38
N ASP A 99 2.48 9.80 2.55
CA ASP A 99 3.24 10.79 3.29
C ASP A 99 4.60 10.25 3.75
N ILE A 100 4.65 8.99 4.18
CA ILE A 100 5.89 8.32 4.57
C ILE A 100 6.85 8.22 3.38
N ASP A 101 6.37 7.81 2.21
CA ASP A 101 7.20 7.70 0.99
C ASP A 101 7.75 9.07 0.55
N ASN A 102 6.93 10.12 0.67
CA ASN A 102 7.38 11.49 0.42
C ASN A 102 8.48 11.91 1.41
N GLU A 103 8.32 11.61 2.71
CA GLU A 103 9.33 11.94 3.71
C GLU A 103 10.63 11.13 3.52
N ILE A 104 10.54 9.85 3.15
CA ILE A 104 11.70 9.02 2.79
C ILE A 104 12.45 9.64 1.61
N THR A 105 11.74 10.11 0.58
CA THR A 105 12.34 10.77 -0.58
C THR A 105 13.09 12.05 -0.18
N ILE A 106 12.50 12.85 0.72
CA ILE A 106 13.15 14.06 1.26
C ILE A 106 14.42 13.69 2.02
N ILE A 107 14.35 12.72 2.94
CA ILE A 107 15.49 12.25 3.72
C ILE A 107 16.60 11.70 2.82
N TYR A 108 16.25 10.89 1.81
CA TYR A 108 17.19 10.34 0.86
C TYR A 108 17.94 11.44 0.10
N ASN A 109 17.22 12.45 -0.41
CA ASN A 109 17.82 13.58 -1.10
C ASN A 109 18.74 14.40 -0.17
N PHE A 110 18.31 14.65 1.09
CA PHE A 110 19.13 15.32 2.08
C PHE A 110 20.45 14.57 2.34
N ILE A 111 20.39 13.25 2.52
CA ILE A 111 21.58 12.42 2.75
C ILE A 111 22.49 12.48 1.53
N ARG A 112 21.96 12.27 0.32
CA ARG A 112 22.72 12.29 -0.95
C ARG A 112 23.43 13.63 -1.20
N GLU A 113 22.85 14.74 -0.78
CA GLU A 113 23.47 16.06 -0.93
C GLU A 113 24.57 16.34 0.11
N LYS A 114 24.46 15.76 1.31
CA LYS A 114 25.37 16.00 2.43
C LYS A 114 26.52 14.99 2.54
N TYR A 115 26.33 13.74 2.08
CA TYR A 115 27.26 12.61 2.24
C TYR A 115 27.47 11.86 0.93
#